data_AF-A0A941NEP8-F1
#
_entry.id   AF-A0A941NEP8-F1
#
_cell.length_a   1.000
_cell.length_b   1.000
_cell.length_c   1.000
_cell.angle_alpha   90.00
_cell.angle_beta   90.00
_cell.angle_gamma   90.00
#
_symmetry.space_group_name_H-M   'P 1'
#
loop_
_entity.id
_entity.type
_entity.pdbx_description
1 polymer ?
#
loop_
_entity_poly.entity_id
_entity_poly.type
_entity_poly.pdbx_seq_one_letter_code
_entity_poly.pdbx_strand_id
1 'polypeptide(L)'
;MFRGIFCAAVLLCTGGTAALADDGHRCHLTPEEKIANARLGFDAFDQQGATPSTWRALMKANCPGRAAEAADDYLVNGPPQTPEHKSDILFHEAQALAIMGDNAQASRLVSAAIPPDRASHGDLDWTTYLIGTWAFLVKDRATLNVATAKMMAEPGADNRIDGNVLRGLQACFDKDYDTAYNACRPK
;
A
#
# COMPACT_ATOMS: atom_id res chain seq x y z
N MET A 1 -42.59 -3.61 -54.79
CA MET A 1 -42.26 -2.80 -53.61
C MET A 1 -41.09 -3.47 -52.90
N PHE A 2 -39.91 -2.86 -52.95
CA PHE A 2 -38.65 -3.41 -52.45
C PHE A 2 -38.61 -3.37 -50.91
N ARG A 3 -38.35 -4.51 -50.26
CA ARG A 3 -38.01 -4.57 -48.82
C ARG A 3 -36.49 -4.52 -48.69
N GLY A 4 -36.00 -3.43 -48.08
CA GLY A 4 -34.59 -3.17 -47.86
C GLY A 4 -33.96 -4.08 -46.80
N ILE A 5 -32.72 -4.46 -47.07
CA ILE A 5 -31.83 -5.21 -46.18
C ILE A 5 -31.18 -4.21 -45.22
N PHE A 6 -31.43 -4.35 -43.92
CA PHE A 6 -30.69 -3.63 -42.88
C PHE A 6 -29.42 -4.42 -42.53
N CYS A 7 -28.26 -3.93 -42.96
CA CYS A 7 -26.96 -4.36 -42.44
C CYS A 7 -26.71 -3.70 -41.08
N ALA A 8 -26.76 -4.47 -40.01
CA ALA A 8 -26.25 -4.04 -38.70
C ALA A 8 -24.72 -4.23 -38.69
N ALA A 9 -23.97 -3.13 -38.75
CA ALA A 9 -22.53 -3.13 -38.52
C ALA A 9 -22.27 -3.28 -37.02
N VAL A 10 -21.74 -4.43 -36.61
CA VAL A 10 -21.23 -4.66 -35.25
C VAL A 10 -19.88 -3.96 -35.15
N LEU A 11 -19.83 -2.85 -34.41
CA LEU A 11 -18.58 -2.22 -34.00
C LEU A 11 -17.93 -3.09 -32.91
N LEU A 12 -16.89 -3.83 -33.27
CA LEU A 12 -15.98 -4.47 -32.31
C LEU A 12 -15.11 -3.37 -31.69
N CYS A 13 -15.50 -2.88 -30.52
CA CYS A 13 -14.59 -2.13 -29.66
C CYS A 13 -13.56 -3.10 -29.09
N THR A 14 -12.43 -3.26 -29.76
CA THR A 14 -11.23 -3.85 -29.16
C THR A 14 -10.74 -2.89 -28.09
N GLY A 15 -11.20 -3.09 -26.86
CA GLY A 15 -10.64 -2.45 -25.68
C GLY A 15 -9.17 -2.85 -25.57
N GLY A 16 -8.28 -1.94 -25.94
CA GLY A 16 -6.87 -2.08 -25.65
C GLY A 16 -6.71 -2.02 -24.13
N THR A 17 -6.56 -3.17 -23.48
CA THR A 17 -5.93 -3.25 -22.18
C THR A 17 -4.49 -2.78 -22.38
N ALA A 18 -4.22 -1.52 -22.05
CA ALA A 18 -2.86 -1.07 -21.84
C ALA A 18 -2.33 -1.84 -20.63
N ALA A 19 -1.72 -3.00 -20.89
CA ALA A 19 -0.79 -3.59 -19.95
C ALA A 19 0.28 -2.53 -19.72
N LEU A 20 0.39 -2.03 -18.49
CA LEU A 20 1.54 -1.27 -18.05
C LEU A 20 2.75 -2.14 -18.33
N ALA A 21 3.49 -1.80 -19.37
CA ALA A 21 4.70 -2.50 -19.74
C ALA A 21 5.65 -2.40 -18.55
N ASP A 22 5.90 -3.55 -17.93
CA ASP A 22 7.00 -3.77 -17.02
C ASP A 22 8.29 -3.42 -17.78
N ASP A 23 8.87 -2.25 -17.51
CA ASP A 23 10.26 -1.96 -17.85
C ASP A 23 11.12 -2.87 -16.97
N GLY A 24 11.14 -4.18 -17.29
CA GLY A 24 11.64 -5.29 -16.48
C GLY A 24 13.12 -5.22 -16.08
N HIS A 25 13.80 -4.12 -16.40
CA HIS A 25 15.12 -3.78 -15.88
C HIS A 25 15.07 -3.00 -14.56
N ARG A 26 14.03 -2.20 -14.31
CA ARG A 26 13.93 -1.35 -13.11
C ARG A 26 13.24 -2.03 -11.94
N CYS A 27 12.32 -2.95 -12.23
CA CYS A 27 11.55 -3.69 -11.24
C CYS A 27 12.01 -5.16 -11.18
N HIS A 28 13.30 -5.38 -10.91
CA HIS A 28 13.83 -6.72 -10.69
C HIS A 28 13.97 -7.01 -9.19
N LEU A 29 13.81 -8.29 -8.85
CA LEU A 29 14.09 -8.85 -7.55
C LEU A 29 14.56 -10.29 -7.76
N THR A 30 15.87 -10.49 -7.91
CA THR A 30 16.45 -11.81 -8.15
C THR A 30 16.58 -12.61 -6.85
N PRO A 31 16.79 -13.94 -6.93
CA PRO A 31 17.10 -14.74 -5.75
C PRO A 31 18.32 -14.24 -4.96
N GLU A 32 19.37 -13.78 -5.64
CA GLU A 32 20.57 -13.23 -5.01
C GLU A 32 20.27 -11.93 -4.25
N GLU A 33 19.37 -11.11 -4.79
CA GLU A 33 18.94 -9.87 -4.15
C GLU A 33 18.06 -10.13 -2.92
N LYS A 34 17.19 -11.14 -2.97
CA LYS A 34 16.45 -11.61 -1.79
C LYS A 34 17.40 -12.08 -0.68
N ILE A 35 18.41 -12.89 -1.05
CA ILE A 35 19.46 -13.32 -0.10
C ILE A 35 20.25 -12.12 0.44
N ALA A 36 20.51 -11.10 -0.37
CA ALA A 36 21.19 -9.89 0.08
C ALA A 36 20.30 -9.06 1.03
N ASN A 37 19.02 -8.86 0.69
CA ASN A 37 18.03 -8.18 1.52
C ASN A 37 17.89 -8.86 2.89
N ALA A 38 17.85 -10.20 2.93
CA ALA A 38 17.74 -10.99 4.15
C ALA A 38 18.89 -10.78 5.15
N ARG A 39 20.00 -10.16 4.73
CA ARG A 39 21.16 -9.82 5.59
C ARG A 39 21.11 -8.39 6.11
N LEU A 40 20.19 -7.56 5.62
CA LEU A 40 20.03 -6.18 6.05
C LEU A 40 19.27 -6.11 7.38
N GLY A 41 19.64 -5.16 8.23
CA GLY A 41 18.80 -4.77 9.36
C GLY A 41 17.53 -4.05 8.87
N PHE A 42 16.52 -3.98 9.73
CA PHE A 42 15.20 -3.39 9.42
C PHE A 42 15.32 -2.03 8.74
N ASP A 43 16.02 -1.07 9.35
CA ASP A 43 16.13 0.29 8.79
C ASP A 43 16.72 0.32 7.38
N ALA A 44 17.75 -0.50 7.14
CA ALA A 44 18.42 -0.55 5.85
C ALA A 44 17.51 -1.12 4.75
N PHE A 45 16.67 -2.09 5.10
CA PHE A 45 15.69 -2.70 4.20
C PHE A 45 14.44 -1.82 4.00
N ASP A 46 13.78 -1.41 5.09
CA ASP A 46 12.42 -0.89 5.06
C ASP A 46 12.35 0.65 5.07
N GLN A 47 13.28 1.32 5.74
CA GLN A 47 13.21 2.76 5.97
C GLN A 47 14.11 3.56 5.02
N GLN A 48 15.33 3.08 4.78
CA GLN A 48 16.36 3.84 4.07
C GLN A 48 16.47 3.46 2.59
N GLY A 49 16.16 2.21 2.25
CA GLY A 49 16.30 1.69 0.91
C GLY A 49 17.76 1.51 0.49
N ALA A 50 18.55 0.81 1.30
CA ALA A 50 20.01 0.71 1.18
C ALA A 50 20.49 0.08 -0.15
N THR A 51 19.68 -0.76 -0.78
CA THR A 51 19.92 -1.32 -2.12
C THR A 51 18.69 -1.16 -3.01
N PRO A 52 18.84 -1.20 -4.35
CA PRO A 52 17.72 -1.07 -5.28
C PRO A 52 16.60 -2.11 -5.09
N SER A 53 16.92 -3.27 -4.55
CA SER A 53 16.02 -4.41 -4.33
C SER A 53 15.26 -4.38 -3.01
N THR A 54 15.52 -3.39 -2.15
CA THR A 54 14.79 -3.23 -0.88
C THR A 54 13.37 -2.73 -1.09
N TRP A 55 12.46 -2.99 -0.13
CA TRP A 55 11.08 -2.50 -0.23
C TRP A 55 11.02 -0.98 -0.47
N ARG A 56 11.77 -0.20 0.32
CA ARG A 56 11.76 1.27 0.21
C ARG A 56 12.22 1.76 -1.16
N ALA A 57 13.29 1.15 -1.69
CA ALA A 57 13.83 1.53 -2.99
C ALA A 57 12.88 1.15 -4.14
N LEU A 58 12.27 -0.03 -4.07
CA LEU A 58 11.30 -0.52 -5.04
C LEU A 58 10.03 0.36 -5.06
N MET A 59 9.51 0.75 -3.90
CA MET A 59 8.38 1.68 -3.82
C MET A 59 8.72 3.04 -4.42
N LYS A 60 9.90 3.59 -4.10
CA LYS A 60 10.39 4.84 -4.70
C LYS A 60 10.56 4.74 -6.22
N ALA A 61 10.91 3.56 -6.72
CA ALA A 61 11.03 3.27 -8.15
C ALA A 61 9.68 2.99 -8.84
N ASN A 62 8.55 3.08 -8.12
CA ASN A 62 7.21 2.75 -8.59
C ASN A 62 7.06 1.28 -9.02
N CYS A 63 7.65 0.36 -8.25
CA CYS A 63 7.61 -1.08 -8.45
C CYS A 63 6.83 -1.80 -7.32
N PRO A 64 5.54 -1.51 -7.10
CA PRO A 64 4.80 -2.00 -5.94
C PRO A 64 4.73 -3.54 -5.88
N GLY A 65 4.61 -4.23 -7.02
CA GLY A 65 4.56 -5.71 -7.03
C GLY A 65 5.84 -6.35 -6.52
N ARG A 66 7.01 -5.82 -6.92
CA ARG A 66 8.30 -6.29 -6.40
C ARG A 66 8.53 -5.85 -4.96
N ALA A 67 8.05 -4.67 -4.58
CA ALA A 67 8.14 -4.23 -3.19
C ALA A 67 7.37 -5.17 -2.26
N ALA A 68 6.14 -5.54 -2.61
CA ALA A 68 5.35 -6.53 -1.85
C ALA A 68 6.09 -7.87 -1.75
N GLU A 69 6.62 -8.37 -2.87
CA GLU A 69 7.42 -9.61 -2.89
C GLU A 69 8.68 -9.52 -2.01
N ALA A 70 9.36 -8.37 -1.99
CA ALA A 70 10.53 -8.16 -1.16
C ALA A 70 10.18 -8.12 0.34
N ALA A 71 9.06 -7.49 0.71
CA ALA A 71 8.61 -7.41 2.09
C ALA A 71 8.19 -8.79 2.64
N ASP A 72 7.43 -9.56 1.86
CA ASP A 72 7.04 -10.95 2.22
C ASP A 72 8.29 -11.83 2.41
N ASP A 73 9.24 -11.79 1.47
CA ASP A 73 10.49 -12.55 1.57
C ASP A 73 11.31 -12.14 2.81
N TYR A 74 11.40 -10.84 3.10
CA TYR A 74 12.13 -10.33 4.26
C TYR A 74 11.48 -10.73 5.59
N LEU A 75 10.14 -10.80 5.66
CA LEU A 75 9.42 -11.30 6.85
C LEU A 75 9.76 -12.76 7.17
N VAL A 76 10.01 -13.57 6.13
CA VAL A 76 10.29 -15.00 6.27
C VAL A 76 11.78 -15.28 6.47
N ASN A 77 12.64 -14.61 5.71
CA ASN A 77 14.06 -14.95 5.58
C ASN A 77 15.00 -13.92 6.24
N GLY A 78 14.48 -12.76 6.62
CA GLY A 78 15.26 -11.69 7.25
C GLY A 78 15.69 -12.01 8.69
N PRO A 79 16.42 -11.09 9.34
CA PRO A 79 16.77 -11.23 10.75
C PRO A 79 15.52 -11.24 11.65
N PRO A 80 15.62 -11.71 12.91
CA PRO A 80 14.52 -11.62 13.86
C PRO A 80 14.02 -10.18 14.01
N GLN A 81 12.71 -10.00 13.84
CA GLN A 81 12.06 -8.69 13.93
C GLN A 81 11.43 -8.49 15.31
N THR A 82 11.43 -7.26 15.80
CA THR A 82 10.57 -6.89 16.93
C THR A 82 9.11 -6.86 16.47
N PRO A 83 8.12 -6.88 17.38
CA PRO A 83 6.72 -6.71 17.03
C PRO A 83 6.45 -5.44 16.22
N GLU A 84 7.13 -4.34 16.54
CA GLU A 84 6.99 -3.05 15.86
C GLU A 84 7.52 -3.13 14.43
N HIS A 85 8.73 -3.65 14.21
CA HIS A 85 9.27 -3.83 12.87
C HIS A 85 8.38 -4.74 12.02
N LYS A 86 7.84 -5.82 12.63
CA LYS A 86 6.93 -6.72 11.92
C LYS A 86 5.63 -6.01 11.53
N SER A 87 5.09 -5.16 12.39
CA SER A 87 3.92 -4.31 12.09
C SER A 87 4.19 -3.42 10.89
N ASP A 88 5.33 -2.72 10.89
CA ASP A 88 5.73 -1.81 9.81
C ASP A 88 5.88 -2.54 8.48
N ILE A 89 6.60 -3.68 8.44
CA ILE A 89 6.82 -4.44 7.21
C ILE A 89 5.49 -4.98 6.66
N LEU A 90 4.60 -5.51 7.52
CA LEU A 90 3.27 -5.97 7.10
C LEU A 90 2.43 -4.84 6.52
N PHE A 91 2.46 -3.66 7.15
CA PHE A 91 1.75 -2.49 6.63
C PHE A 91 2.32 -2.03 5.27
N HIS A 92 3.65 -2.03 5.14
CA HIS A 92 4.34 -1.64 3.92
C HIS A 92 4.11 -2.60 2.75
N GLU A 93 4.07 -3.92 3.00
CA GLU A 93 3.59 -4.90 2.03
C GLU A 93 2.15 -4.61 1.62
N ALA A 94 1.27 -4.38 2.61
CA ALA A 94 -0.12 -4.05 2.36
C ALA A 94 -0.31 -2.78 1.51
N GLN A 95 0.50 -1.75 1.78
CA GLN A 95 0.47 -0.51 1.02
C GLN A 95 0.83 -0.74 -0.45
N ALA A 96 1.85 -1.55 -0.72
CA ALA A 96 2.25 -1.90 -2.08
C ALA A 96 1.14 -2.67 -2.81
N LEU A 97 0.50 -3.63 -2.14
CA LEU A 97 -0.64 -4.38 -2.67
C LEU A 97 -1.87 -3.48 -2.92
N ALA A 98 -2.15 -2.54 -2.02
CA ALA A 98 -3.24 -1.58 -2.18
C ALA A 98 -3.04 -0.64 -3.38
N ILE A 99 -1.80 -0.21 -3.63
CA ILE A 99 -1.45 0.58 -4.84
C ILE A 99 -1.72 -0.22 -6.12
N MET A 100 -1.49 -1.54 -6.10
CA MET A 100 -1.85 -2.43 -7.20
C MET A 100 -3.36 -2.73 -7.31
N GLY A 101 -4.17 -2.24 -6.38
CA GLY A 101 -5.61 -2.48 -6.31
C GLY A 101 -6.01 -3.79 -5.61
N ASP A 102 -5.06 -4.56 -5.05
CA ASP A 102 -5.38 -5.75 -4.25
C ASP A 102 -5.76 -5.37 -2.80
N ASN A 103 -6.90 -4.70 -2.67
CA ASN A 103 -7.43 -4.27 -1.38
C ASN A 103 -7.79 -5.47 -0.49
N ALA A 104 -8.10 -6.62 -1.08
CA ALA A 104 -8.48 -7.81 -0.33
C ALA A 104 -7.28 -8.39 0.45
N GLN A 105 -6.12 -8.53 -0.20
CA GLN A 105 -4.90 -8.95 0.50
C GLN A 105 -4.34 -7.85 1.39
N ALA A 106 -4.30 -6.61 0.89
CA ALA A 106 -3.83 -5.47 1.67
C ALA A 106 -4.58 -5.32 3.00
N SER A 107 -5.92 -5.38 2.99
CA SER A 107 -6.70 -5.23 4.23
C SER A 107 -6.41 -6.34 5.26
N ARG A 108 -6.15 -7.57 4.82
CA ARG A 108 -5.75 -8.66 5.73
C ARG A 108 -4.40 -8.37 6.39
N LEU A 109 -3.43 -7.88 5.62
CA LEU A 109 -2.10 -7.56 6.14
C LEU A 109 -2.12 -6.33 7.05
N VAL A 110 -2.87 -5.27 6.71
CA VAL A 110 -3.08 -4.13 7.63
C VAL A 110 -3.72 -4.62 8.93
N SER A 111 -4.72 -5.51 8.86
CA SER A 111 -5.32 -6.08 10.08
C SER A 111 -4.32 -6.90 10.90
N ALA A 112 -3.39 -7.60 10.26
CA ALA A 112 -2.34 -8.37 10.93
C ALA A 112 -1.22 -7.47 11.52
N ALA A 113 -1.03 -6.28 10.95
CA ALA A 113 -0.09 -5.28 11.45
C ALA A 113 -0.58 -4.60 12.74
N ILE A 114 -1.89 -4.60 13.03
CA ILE A 114 -2.44 -3.94 14.23
C ILE A 114 -1.95 -4.68 15.50
N PRO A 115 -1.22 -4.00 16.41
CA PRO A 115 -0.76 -4.62 17.65
C PRO A 115 -1.94 -5.10 18.52
N PRO A 116 -1.84 -6.27 19.16
CA PRO A 116 -2.92 -6.83 19.97
C PRO A 116 -3.25 -6.00 21.21
N ASP A 117 -2.26 -5.30 21.77
CA ASP A 117 -2.42 -4.41 22.94
C ASP A 117 -2.76 -2.97 22.55
N ARG A 118 -2.78 -2.66 21.25
CA ARG A 118 -3.02 -1.32 20.69
C ARG A 118 -2.10 -0.24 21.27
N ALA A 119 -0.92 -0.62 21.77
CA ALA A 119 0.05 0.34 22.27
C ALA A 119 0.50 1.26 21.12
N SER A 120 0.73 2.53 21.44
CA SER A 120 1.30 3.50 20.50
C SER A 120 2.76 3.16 20.21
N HIS A 121 3.22 3.45 18.99
CA HIS A 121 4.63 3.35 18.64
C HIS A 121 5.35 4.59 19.20
N GLY A 122 5.63 4.58 20.51
CA GLY A 122 6.05 5.78 21.23
C GLY A 122 4.91 6.81 21.27
N ASP A 123 5.18 8.03 20.79
CA ASP A 123 4.19 9.12 20.72
C ASP A 123 3.28 9.04 19.46
N LEU A 124 3.57 8.14 18.52
CA LEU A 124 2.76 7.93 17.32
C LEU A 124 1.58 6.98 17.60
N ASP A 125 0.36 7.43 17.33
CA ASP A 125 -0.85 6.59 17.39
C ASP A 125 -0.99 5.71 16.13
N TRP A 126 0.02 4.88 15.93
CA TRP A 126 0.14 3.96 14.79
C TRP A 126 -1.08 3.07 14.62
N THR A 127 -1.65 2.59 15.74
CA THR A 127 -2.85 1.75 15.71
C THR A 127 -4.03 2.46 15.05
N THR A 128 -4.28 3.73 15.36
CA THR A 128 -5.36 4.50 14.73
C THR A 128 -5.12 4.69 13.24
N TYR A 129 -3.87 4.91 12.82
CA TYR A 129 -3.52 5.02 11.40
C TYR A 129 -3.80 3.71 10.65
N LEU A 130 -3.40 2.56 11.20
CA LEU A 130 -3.68 1.25 10.64
C LEU A 130 -5.19 0.98 10.52
N ILE A 131 -5.97 1.30 11.57
CA ILE A 131 -7.43 1.15 11.56
C ILE A 131 -8.07 2.00 10.45
N GLY A 132 -7.65 3.26 10.32
CA GLY A 132 -8.16 4.14 9.27
C GLY A 132 -7.83 3.62 7.87
N THR A 133 -6.61 3.15 7.67
CA THR A 133 -6.18 2.56 6.39
C THR A 133 -6.97 1.28 6.08
N TRP A 134 -7.11 0.37 7.04
CA TRP A 134 -7.94 -0.84 6.90
C TRP A 134 -9.38 -0.48 6.50
N ALA A 135 -9.98 0.50 7.18
CA ALA A 135 -11.35 0.93 6.93
C ALA A 135 -11.53 1.45 5.49
N PHE A 136 -10.57 2.20 4.95
CA PHE A 136 -10.59 2.59 3.54
C PHE A 136 -10.55 1.38 2.60
N LEU A 137 -9.67 0.41 2.86
CA LEU A 137 -9.49 -0.76 1.99
C LEU A 137 -10.73 -1.66 1.95
N VAL A 138 -11.42 -1.82 3.08
CA VAL A 138 -12.67 -2.60 3.17
C VAL A 138 -13.93 -1.76 2.88
N LYS A 139 -13.77 -0.50 2.51
CA LYS A 139 -14.86 0.46 2.24
C LYS A 139 -15.82 0.65 3.42
N ASP A 140 -15.28 0.72 4.64
CA ASP A 140 -15.97 1.15 5.85
C ASP A 140 -15.76 2.67 6.09
N ARG A 141 -16.70 3.48 5.61
CA ARG A 141 -16.64 4.94 5.76
C ARG A 141 -16.77 5.38 7.21
N ALA A 142 -17.55 4.67 8.02
CA ALA A 142 -17.83 5.06 9.39
C ALA A 142 -16.56 4.91 10.24
N THR A 143 -15.90 3.76 10.16
CA THR A 143 -14.64 3.53 10.88
C THR A 143 -13.54 4.47 10.39
N LEU A 144 -13.44 4.75 9.08
CA LEU A 144 -12.47 5.71 8.56
C LEU A 144 -12.69 7.11 9.17
N ASN A 145 -13.93 7.60 9.20
CA ASN A 145 -14.23 8.90 9.79
C ASN A 145 -13.85 8.98 11.27
N VAL A 146 -14.12 7.92 12.04
CA VAL A 146 -13.75 7.84 13.47
C VAL A 146 -12.23 7.85 13.64
N ALA A 147 -11.51 7.05 12.86
CA ALA A 147 -10.05 6.98 12.91
C ALA A 147 -9.41 8.31 12.51
N THR A 148 -9.89 8.95 11.44
CA THR A 148 -9.41 10.28 11.02
C THR A 148 -9.64 11.31 12.11
N ALA A 149 -10.83 11.36 12.70
CA ALA A 149 -11.14 12.32 13.76
C ALA A 149 -10.24 12.13 14.99
N LYS A 150 -10.01 10.87 15.40
CA LYS A 150 -9.10 10.55 16.50
C LYS A 150 -7.67 10.98 16.19
N MET A 151 -7.11 10.57 15.04
CA MET A 151 -5.74 10.89 14.65
C MET A 151 -5.49 12.41 14.56
N MET A 152 -6.45 13.18 14.04
CA MET A 152 -6.33 14.63 13.93
C MET A 152 -6.38 15.37 15.29
N ALA A 153 -6.83 14.70 16.36
CA ALA A 153 -6.81 15.23 17.70
C ALA A 153 -5.49 14.94 18.44
N GLU A 154 -4.70 13.96 17.96
CA GLU A 154 -3.43 13.59 18.59
C GLU A 154 -2.32 14.62 18.28
N PRO A 155 -1.50 15.00 19.28
CA PRO A 155 -0.37 15.91 19.07
C PRO A 155 0.79 15.19 18.36
N GLY A 156 1.79 15.96 17.91
CA GLY A 156 3.00 15.40 17.28
C GLY A 156 3.03 15.57 15.75
N ALA A 157 4.24 15.65 15.19
CA ALA A 157 4.42 15.86 13.75
C ALA A 157 4.00 14.64 12.95
N ASP A 158 4.34 13.44 13.43
CA ASP A 158 4.07 12.20 12.72
C ASP A 158 2.57 11.85 12.72
N ASN A 159 1.87 12.05 13.86
CA ASN A 159 0.40 11.95 13.90
C ASN A 159 -0.29 12.92 12.91
N ARG A 160 0.24 14.14 12.71
CA ARG A 160 -0.29 15.06 11.69
C ARG A 160 -0.05 14.57 10.27
N ILE A 161 1.11 13.95 10.01
CA ILE A 161 1.45 13.36 8.71
C ILE A 161 0.44 12.26 8.39
N ASP A 162 0.19 11.34 9.33
CA ASP A 162 -0.74 10.23 9.17
C ASP A 162 -2.20 10.69 9.13
N GLY A 163 -2.57 11.67 9.95
CA GLY A 163 -3.90 12.30 9.90
C GLY A 163 -4.19 12.93 8.54
N ASN A 164 -3.19 13.54 7.89
CA ASN A 164 -3.34 14.05 6.53
C ASN A 164 -3.53 12.92 5.51
N VAL A 165 -2.87 11.77 5.67
CA VAL A 165 -3.14 10.60 4.84
C VAL A 165 -4.60 10.16 4.99
N LEU A 166 -5.08 9.96 6.22
CA LEU A 166 -6.45 9.53 6.47
C LEU A 166 -7.49 10.52 5.93
N ARG A 167 -7.21 11.83 6.01
CA ARG A 167 -8.03 12.86 5.37
C ARG A 167 -8.09 12.71 3.84
N GLY A 168 -6.98 12.37 3.19
CA GLY A 168 -6.94 12.10 1.76
C GLY A 168 -7.77 10.87 1.38
N LEU A 169 -7.62 9.79 2.15
CA LEU A 169 -8.43 8.57 2.03
C LEU A 169 -9.93 8.87 2.20
N GLN A 170 -10.29 9.73 3.16
CA GLN A 170 -11.68 10.14 3.39
C GLN A 170 -12.24 10.99 2.24
N ALA A 171 -11.45 11.93 1.73
CA ALA A 171 -11.83 12.83 0.65
C ALA A 171 -12.06 12.09 -0.68
N CYS A 172 -11.24 11.07 -0.95
CA CYS A 172 -11.30 10.25 -2.16
C CYS A 172 -11.68 8.79 -1.87
N PHE A 173 -12.60 8.59 -0.95
CA PHE A 173 -13.01 7.28 -0.47
C PHE A 173 -13.41 6.28 -1.57
N ASP A 174 -14.04 6.77 -2.64
CA ASP A 174 -14.53 5.95 -3.74
C ASP A 174 -13.48 5.74 -4.85
N LYS A 175 -12.26 6.27 -4.67
CA LYS A 175 -11.13 6.05 -5.57
C LYS A 175 -10.31 4.82 -5.14
N ASP A 176 -9.39 4.41 -6.01
CA ASP A 176 -8.32 3.49 -5.66
C ASP A 176 -7.39 4.10 -4.60
N TYR A 177 -6.65 3.23 -3.92
CA TYR A 177 -5.78 3.62 -2.81
C TYR A 177 -4.70 4.61 -3.25
N ASP A 178 -4.05 4.37 -4.39
CA ASP A 178 -2.96 5.22 -4.88
C ASP A 178 -3.43 6.67 -5.12
N THR A 179 -4.56 6.83 -5.82
CA THR A 179 -5.18 8.13 -6.03
C THR A 179 -5.53 8.82 -4.72
N ALA A 180 -6.17 8.11 -3.79
CA ALA A 180 -6.60 8.69 -2.52
C ALA A 180 -5.42 9.08 -1.62
N TYR A 181 -4.37 8.25 -1.59
CA TYR A 181 -3.15 8.44 -0.81
C TYR A 181 -2.30 9.61 -1.32
N ASN A 182 -2.20 9.78 -2.66
CA ASN A 182 -1.31 10.75 -3.27
C ASN A 182 -2.00 12.06 -3.68
N ALA A 183 -3.08 11.98 -4.47
CA ALA A 183 -3.69 13.14 -5.10
C ALA A 183 -4.62 13.91 -4.15
N CYS A 184 -5.25 13.21 -3.21
CA CYS A 184 -6.29 13.78 -2.34
C CYS A 184 -5.77 14.14 -0.95
N ARG A 185 -4.52 13.77 -0.63
CA ARG A 185 -3.86 14.12 0.61
C ARG A 185 -3.61 15.63 0.70
N PRO A 186 -4.12 16.30 1.74
CA PRO A 186 -3.80 17.69 2.05
C PRO A 186 -2.28 17.87 2.22
N LYS A 187 -1.75 18.94 1.62
CA LYS A 187 -0.34 19.32 1.73
C LYS A 187 -0.07 20.04 3.05
#